data_AF-J9DKC7-F1
#
_entry.id   AF-J9DKC7-F1
#
_cell.length_a   1.000
_cell.length_b   1.000
_cell.length_c   1.000
_cell.angle_alpha   90.00
_cell.angle_beta   90.00
_cell.angle_gamma   90.00
#
_symmetry.space_group_name_H-M   'P 1'
#
loop_
_entity.id
_entity.type
_entity.pdbx_description
1 polymer ?
#
loop_
_entity_poly.entity_id
_entity_poly.type
_entity_poly.pdbx_seq_one_letter_code
_entity_poly.pdbx_strand_id
1 'polypeptide(L)'
;MVFTAAELPKFTTHPATFIPTVFGGHVLVYESRSHPGHRREFAFKTRFTNQSGVSSCYYRCMSCRSMKNKVPPGPDGKPPQIPCIAVKNGFIVNDPDFPEANDHFCIPPTLDESRQREANGFAKAIVKGRPRQKATRKE
;
A
#
# COMPACT_ATOMS: atom_id res chain seq x y z
N MET A 1 4.52 -15.21 -15.66
CA MET A 1 4.88 -14.17 -16.64
C MET A 1 5.04 -12.86 -15.89
N VAL A 2 6.19 -12.19 -16.01
CA VAL A 2 6.42 -10.85 -15.47
C VAL A 2 6.05 -9.88 -16.60
N PHE A 3 4.99 -9.10 -16.44
CA PHE A 3 4.60 -8.11 -17.44
C PHE A 3 5.56 -6.91 -17.35
N THR A 4 6.09 -6.49 -18.49
CA THR A 4 6.92 -5.28 -18.55
C THR A 4 6.03 -4.03 -18.53
N ALA A 5 6.55 -2.90 -18.01
CA ALA A 5 5.78 -1.66 -17.90
C ALA A 5 5.21 -1.16 -19.26
N ALA A 6 5.77 -1.59 -20.39
CA ALA A 6 5.30 -1.26 -21.73
C ALA A 6 3.98 -1.96 -22.12
N GLU A 7 3.62 -3.07 -21.46
CA GLU A 7 2.49 -3.92 -21.81
C GLU A 7 1.20 -3.56 -21.05
N LEU A 8 1.28 -2.67 -20.05
CA LEU A 8 0.14 -2.25 -19.23
C LEU A 8 -0.39 -0.87 -19.70
N PRO A 9 -1.73 -0.70 -19.82
CA PRO A 9 -2.30 0.60 -20.17
C PRO A 9 -1.93 1.66 -19.12
N LYS A 10 -1.27 2.74 -19.59
CA LYS A 10 -0.67 3.83 -18.79
C LYS A 10 -1.60 4.46 -17.76
N PHE A 11 -2.92 4.42 -17.98
CA PHE A 11 -3.93 4.93 -17.06
C PHE A 11 -5.05 3.91 -16.89
N THR A 12 -4.84 2.96 -15.98
CA THR A 12 -5.92 2.11 -15.48
C THR A 12 -6.37 2.67 -14.14
N THR A 13 -7.64 3.05 -14.00
CA THR A 13 -8.21 3.40 -12.70
C THR A 13 -8.42 2.11 -11.89
N HIS A 14 -7.81 2.03 -10.72
CA HIS A 14 -7.94 0.85 -9.85
C HIS A 14 -8.80 1.18 -8.64
N PRO A 15 -9.81 0.36 -8.31
CA PRO A 15 -10.55 0.54 -7.06
C PRO A 15 -9.62 0.36 -5.86
N ALA A 16 -9.73 1.25 -4.88
CA ALA A 16 -8.95 1.16 -3.66
C ALA A 16 -9.55 0.09 -2.74
N THR A 17 -8.78 -0.97 -2.48
CA THR A 17 -9.19 -2.07 -1.59
C THR A 17 -8.54 -1.88 -0.23
N PHE A 18 -9.34 -1.93 0.84
CA PHE A 18 -8.86 -1.70 2.20
C PHE A 18 -9.08 -2.93 3.07
N ILE A 19 -8.04 -3.34 3.76
CA ILE A 19 -8.08 -4.40 4.75
C ILE A 19 -8.05 -3.76 6.14
N PRO A 20 -9.01 -4.06 7.01
CA PRO A 20 -9.02 -3.53 8.36
C PRO A 20 -7.83 -4.08 9.14
N THR A 21 -7.12 -3.19 9.82
CA THR A 21 -6.06 -3.56 10.74
C THR A 21 -6.63 -3.74 12.13
N VAL A 22 -5.96 -4.59 12.90
CA VAL A 22 -6.27 -4.89 14.31
C VAL A 22 -6.26 -3.67 15.25
N PHE A 23 -5.62 -2.58 14.86
CA PHE A 23 -5.50 -1.36 15.67
C PHE A 23 -6.47 -0.25 15.22
N GLY A 24 -7.52 -0.60 14.45
CA GLY A 24 -8.54 0.35 14.00
C GLY A 24 -8.15 1.22 12.80
N GLY A 25 -6.97 1.00 12.23
CA GLY A 25 -6.57 1.57 10.94
C GLY A 25 -6.99 0.68 9.77
N HIS A 26 -6.75 1.16 8.54
CA HIS A 26 -6.91 0.37 7.32
C HIS A 26 -5.56 0.31 6.57
N VAL A 27 -5.27 -0.83 5.97
CA VAL A 27 -4.18 -1.00 5.00
C VAL A 27 -4.80 -1.02 3.62
N LEU A 28 -4.30 -0.17 2.74
CA LEU A 28 -4.64 -0.22 1.33
C LEU A 28 -3.83 -1.35 0.69
N VAL A 29 -4.52 -2.26 -0.01
CA VAL A 29 -3.90 -3.36 -0.74
C VAL A 29 -4.14 -3.21 -2.22
N TYR A 30 -3.14 -3.62 -2.98
CA TYR A 30 -3.19 -3.66 -4.43
C TYR A 30 -2.48 -4.93 -4.90
N GLU A 31 -3.19 -5.80 -5.59
CA GLU A 31 -2.58 -6.98 -6.22
C GLU A 31 -1.75 -6.52 -7.42
N SER A 32 -0.46 -6.84 -7.40
CA SER A 32 0.48 -6.34 -8.39
C SER A 32 0.30 -7.06 -9.71
N ARG A 33 0.07 -6.28 -10.77
CA ARG A 33 0.03 -6.77 -12.15
C ARG A 33 1.44 -7.02 -12.68
N SER A 34 2.41 -6.20 -12.27
CA SER A 34 3.83 -6.41 -12.61
C SER A 34 4.44 -7.63 -11.92
N HIS A 35 3.92 -8.03 -10.76
CA HIS A 35 4.35 -9.20 -10.00
C HIS A 35 3.14 -10.10 -9.66
N PRO A 36 2.67 -10.93 -10.62
CA PRO A 36 1.52 -11.80 -10.39
C PRO A 36 1.71 -12.72 -9.18
N GLY A 37 0.69 -12.85 -8.33
CA GLY A 37 0.76 -13.60 -7.08
C GLY A 37 1.37 -12.83 -5.90
N HIS A 38 1.69 -11.55 -6.09
CA HIS A 38 2.14 -10.64 -5.06
C HIS A 38 1.16 -9.50 -4.85
N ARG A 39 1.17 -8.90 -3.65
CA ARG A 39 0.40 -7.69 -3.37
C ARG A 39 1.25 -6.61 -2.71
N ARG A 40 1.00 -5.37 -3.08
CA ARG A 40 1.58 -4.19 -2.45
C ARG A 40 0.67 -3.73 -1.33
N GLU A 41 1.27 -3.43 -0.18
CA GLU A 41 0.58 -2.98 1.02
C GLU A 41 0.97 -1.54 1.33
N PHE A 42 -0.01 -0.69 1.62
CA PHE A 42 0.19 0.73 1.86
C PHE A 42 -0.48 1.17 3.17
N ALA A 43 0.29 1.88 3.98
CA ALA A 43 -0.19 2.48 5.22
C ALA A 43 -0.59 3.93 5.01
N PHE A 44 -1.69 4.36 5.65
CA PHE A 44 -2.13 5.75 5.61
C PHE A 44 -1.02 6.70 6.07
N LYS A 45 -0.83 7.79 5.33
CA LYS A 45 0.13 8.86 5.62
C LYS A 45 -0.58 10.13 6.03
N THR A 46 -1.46 10.63 5.18
CA THR A 46 -2.13 11.92 5.37
C THR A 46 -3.35 12.03 4.46
N ARG A 47 -4.24 12.96 4.78
CA ARG A 47 -5.40 13.35 3.96
C ARG A 47 -5.29 14.84 3.66
N PHE A 48 -5.48 15.20 2.40
CA PHE A 48 -5.59 16.58 1.97
C PHE A 48 -7.00 16.82 1.44
N THR A 49 -7.65 17.89 1.89
CA THR A 49 -8.94 18.33 1.36
C THR A 49 -8.74 19.68 0.69
N ASN A 50 -9.09 19.78 -0.59
CA ASN A 50 -8.98 21.04 -1.31
C ASN A 50 -10.12 21.99 -0.92
N GLN A 51 -10.05 23.25 -1.36
CA GLN A 51 -11.07 24.28 -1.09
C GLN A 51 -12.46 23.90 -1.62
N SER A 52 -12.53 23.04 -2.64
CA SER A 52 -13.77 22.51 -3.20
C SER A 52 -14.35 21.32 -2.42
N GLY A 53 -13.79 20.98 -1.25
CA GLY A 53 -14.27 19.88 -0.40
C GLY A 53 -13.85 18.48 -0.85
N VAL A 54 -13.05 18.35 -1.92
CA VAL A 54 -12.60 17.06 -2.43
C VAL A 54 -11.38 16.57 -1.65
N SER A 55 -11.52 15.41 -1.02
CA SER A 55 -10.43 14.78 -0.25
C SER A 55 -9.62 13.80 -1.10
N SER A 56 -8.30 13.90 -0.97
CA SER A 56 -7.32 12.92 -1.46
C SER A 56 -6.56 12.33 -0.28
N CYS A 57 -6.55 11.02 -0.15
CA CYS A 57 -5.83 10.30 0.88
C CYS A 57 -4.53 9.74 0.31
N TYR A 58 -3.43 9.93 1.02
CA TYR A 58 -2.10 9.48 0.60
C TYR A 58 -1.64 8.31 1.49
N TYR A 59 -1.05 7.30 0.87
CA TYR A 59 -0.60 6.07 1.50
C TYR A 59 0.82 5.74 1.09
N ARG A 60 1.67 5.27 2.01
CA ARG A 60 3.06 4.89 1.74
C ARG A 60 3.23 3.39 1.71
N CYS A 61 4.07 2.91 0.80
CA CYS A 61 4.40 1.49 0.71
C CYS A 61 5.05 0.99 2.01
N MET A 62 4.46 -0.04 2.61
CA MET A 62 4.93 -0.62 3.87
C MET A 62 6.27 -1.35 3.70
N SER A 63 6.43 -2.12 2.63
CA SER A 63 7.65 -2.86 2.34
C SER A 63 8.84 -1.93 2.07
N CYS A 64 8.67 -0.91 1.22
CA CYS A 64 9.69 0.11 1.01
C CYS A 64 10.05 0.83 2.32
N ARG A 65 9.05 1.17 3.15
CA ARG A 65 9.30 1.81 4.45
C ARG A 65 10.18 0.95 5.36
N SER A 66 9.95 -0.36 5.42
CA SER A 66 10.73 -1.30 6.23
C SER A 66 12.16 -1.51 5.71
N MET A 67 12.40 -1.31 4.42
CA MET A 67 13.72 -1.50 3.79
C MET A 67 14.52 -0.20 3.62
N LYS A 68 13.93 0.96 3.87
CA LYS A 68 14.56 2.28 3.65
C LYS A 68 16.00 2.38 4.17
N ASN A 69 16.25 1.85 5.36
CA ASN A 69 17.56 1.94 6.02
C ASN A 69 18.56 0.87 5.56
N LYS A 70 18.10 -0.11 4.77
CA LYS A 70 18.92 -1.19 4.21
C LYS A 70 19.34 -0.90 2.76
N VAL A 71 18.64 0.01 2.10
CA VAL A 71 18.94 0.41 0.73
C VAL A 71 19.97 1.54 0.77
N PRO A 72 21.07 1.45 -0.01
CA PRO A 72 22.08 2.49 -0.04
C PRO A 72 21.48 3.84 -0.48
N PRO A 73 22.02 4.97 0.01
CA PRO A 73 21.62 6.28 -0.47
C PRO A 73 21.82 6.41 -1.99
N GLY A 74 20.98 7.24 -2.61
CA GLY A 74 21.09 7.55 -4.03
C GLY A 74 22.35 8.35 -4.37
N PRO A 75 22.54 8.69 -5.66
CA PRO A 75 23.68 9.48 -6.13
C PRO A 75 23.81 10.85 -5.45
N ASP A 76 22.70 11.41 -4.96
CA ASP A 76 22.64 12.67 -4.24
C ASP A 76 22.89 12.54 -2.73
N GLY A 77 23.31 11.36 -2.27
CA GLY A 77 23.58 11.05 -0.86
C GLY A 77 22.33 10.94 0.01
N LYS A 78 21.12 11.03 -0.57
CA LYS A 78 19.87 10.96 0.18
C LYS A 78 19.33 9.53 0.24
N PRO A 79 18.69 9.15 1.36
CA PRO A 79 18.04 7.85 1.45
C PRO A 79 16.88 7.78 0.45
N PRO A 80 16.52 6.57 -0.04
CA PRO A 80 15.48 6.42 -1.04
C PRO A 80 14.13 6.92 -0.51
N GLN A 81 13.38 7.59 -1.39
CA GLN A 81 12.06 8.10 -1.07
C GLN A 81 11.05 6.96 -1.08
N ILE A 82 10.23 6.88 -0.02
CA ILE A 82 9.18 5.86 0.06
C ILE A 82 8.07 6.20 -0.95
N PRO A 83 7.72 5.28 -1.87
CA PRO A 83 6.63 5.46 -2.82
C PRO A 83 5.31 5.78 -2.12
N CYS A 84 4.57 6.71 -2.69
CA CYS A 84 3.35 7.25 -2.10
C CYS A 84 2.21 7.23 -3.12
N ILE A 85 1.16 6.46 -2.82
CA ILE A 85 -0.03 6.38 -3.65
C ILE A 85 -1.14 7.26 -3.11
N ALA A 86 -1.92 7.85 -4.01
CA ALA A 86 -3.06 8.67 -3.70
C ALA A 86 -4.34 7.90 -4.03
N VAL A 87 -5.31 7.97 -3.12
CA VAL A 87 -6.69 7.53 -3.33
C VAL A 87 -7.59 8.74 -3.33
N LYS A 88 -8.41 8.86 -4.38
CA LYS A 88 -9.39 9.92 -4.54
C LYS A 88 -10.69 9.30 -5.04
N ASN A 89 -11.81 9.65 -4.41
CA ASN A 89 -13.14 9.10 -4.74
C ASN A 89 -13.21 7.56 -4.77
N GLY A 90 -12.42 6.88 -3.93
CA GLY A 90 -12.38 5.41 -3.87
C GLY A 90 -11.49 4.74 -4.92
N PHE A 91 -10.75 5.51 -5.73
CA PHE A 91 -9.84 4.98 -6.75
C PHE A 91 -8.40 5.38 -6.50
N ILE A 92 -7.47 4.49 -6.82
CA ILE A 92 -6.04 4.75 -6.87
C ILE A 92 -5.76 5.65 -8.08
N VAL A 93 -5.12 6.79 -7.81
CA VAL A 93 -4.84 7.85 -8.80
C VAL A 93 -3.56 7.59 -9.57
N ASN A 94 -2.55 7.02 -8.90
CA ASN A 94 -1.25 6.71 -9.46
C ASN A 94 -0.95 5.22 -9.33
N ASP A 95 -0.69 4.59 -10.46
CA ASP A 95 -0.53 3.14 -10.55
C ASP A 95 0.71 2.68 -9.77
N PRO A 96 0.56 1.73 -8.82
CA PRO A 96 1.67 1.22 -8.01
C PRO A 96 2.68 0.35 -8.76
N ASP A 97 2.35 -0.12 -9.96
CA ASP A 97 3.23 -0.95 -10.79
C ASP A 97 4.02 -0.13 -11.82
N PHE A 98 3.73 1.17 -11.98
CA PHE A 98 4.42 2.02 -12.95
C PHE A 98 5.57 2.79 -12.29
N PRO A 99 6.84 2.42 -12.57
CA PRO A 99 8.01 3.00 -11.91
C PRO A 99 8.24 4.47 -12.27
N GLU A 100 7.83 4.90 -13.48
CA GLU A 100 7.95 6.30 -13.93
C GLU A 100 7.21 7.28 -13.00
N ALA A 101 6.15 6.81 -12.33
CA ALA A 101 5.37 7.62 -11.39
C ALA A 101 5.67 7.27 -9.92
N ASN A 102 6.00 6.01 -9.61
CA ASN A 102 6.19 5.51 -8.23
C ASN A 102 7.21 4.37 -8.18
N ASP A 103 8.49 4.67 -8.31
CA ASP A 103 9.53 3.64 -8.30
C ASP A 103 9.65 2.93 -6.94
N HIS A 104 9.29 1.65 -6.92
CA HIS A 104 9.36 0.80 -5.74
C HIS A 104 10.67 0.02 -5.72
N PHE A 105 11.53 0.33 -4.75
CA PHE A 105 12.74 -0.46 -4.45
C PHE A 105 12.47 -1.73 -3.64
N CYS A 106 11.21 -2.19 -3.54
CA CYS A 106 10.85 -3.40 -2.82
C CYS A 106 10.30 -4.49 -3.72
N ILE A 107 10.58 -5.74 -3.36
CA ILE A 107 9.82 -6.89 -3.84
C ILE A 107 8.53 -6.95 -3.01
N PRO A 108 7.34 -6.88 -3.64
CA PRO A 108 6.08 -7.02 -2.91
C PRO A 108 5.99 -8.42 -2.27
N PRO A 109 5.40 -8.57 -1.08
CA PRO A 109 5.16 -9.90 -0.51
C PRO A 109 4.24 -10.71 -1.40
N THR A 110 4.42 -12.03 -1.39
CA THR A 110 3.45 -12.96 -1.97
C THR A 110 2.09 -12.81 -1.27
N LEU A 111 1.00 -13.16 -1.94
CA LEU A 111 -0.34 -13.14 -1.35
C LEU A 111 -0.40 -13.92 -0.03
N ASP A 112 0.31 -15.05 0.04
CA ASP A 112 0.33 -15.93 1.21
C ASP A 112 1.07 -15.29 2.40
N GLU A 113 2.28 -14.78 2.19
CA GLU A 113 3.03 -14.03 3.21
C GLU A 113 2.23 -12.85 3.75
N SER A 114 1.48 -12.21 2.87
CA SER A 114 0.68 -11.06 3.21
C SER A 114 -0.55 -11.44 4.05
N ARG A 115 -1.27 -12.51 3.69
CA ARG A 115 -2.35 -13.10 4.50
C ARG A 115 -1.82 -13.59 5.85
N GLN A 116 -0.62 -14.18 5.87
CA GLN A 116 0.02 -14.61 7.11
C GLN A 116 0.39 -13.41 7.99
N ARG A 117 0.84 -12.28 7.43
CA ARG A 117 1.08 -11.04 8.19
C ARG A 117 -0.19 -10.46 8.77
N GLU A 118 -1.30 -10.51 8.04
CA GLU A 118 -2.61 -10.15 8.58
C GLU A 118 -2.95 -11.02 9.78
N ALA A 119 -2.94 -12.34 9.61
CA ALA A 119 -3.22 -13.31 10.66
C ALA A 119 -2.30 -13.14 11.89
N ASN A 120 -1.01 -12.91 11.66
CA ASN A 120 -0.03 -12.66 12.72
C ASN A 120 -0.25 -11.30 13.40
N GLY A 121 -0.69 -10.28 12.65
CA GLY A 121 -1.17 -9.02 13.20
C GLY A 121 -2.35 -9.23 14.14
N PHE A 122 -3.32 -10.07 13.74
CA PHE A 122 -4.45 -10.51 14.57
C PHE A 122 -3.96 -11.23 15.84
N ALA A 123 -3.04 -12.18 15.71
CA ALA A 123 -2.47 -12.90 16.86
C ALA A 123 -1.74 -11.95 17.84
N LYS A 124 -0.92 -11.03 17.33
CA LYS A 124 -0.19 -10.05 18.18
C LYS A 124 -1.10 -9.04 18.87
N ALA A 125 -2.24 -8.69 18.30
CA ALA A 125 -3.23 -7.82 18.94
C ALA A 125 -3.95 -8.51 20.10
N ILE A 126 -4.29 -9.80 19.93
CA ILE A 126 -4.86 -10.65 20.98
C ILE A 126 -3.89 -10.76 22.16
N VAL A 127 -2.60 -11.04 21.90
CA VAL A 127 -1.55 -11.13 22.93
C VAL A 127 -1.32 -9.79 23.67
N LYS A 128 -1.51 -8.65 23.00
CA LYS A 128 -1.40 -7.31 23.62
C LYS A 128 -2.69 -6.85 24.34
N GLY A 129 -3.68 -7.73 24.51
CA GLY A 129 -4.92 -7.43 25.23
C GLY A 129 -5.77 -6.33 24.58
N ARG A 130 -5.53 -6.00 23.30
CA ARG A 130 -6.35 -5.00 22.60
C ARG A 130 -7.58 -5.71 22.03
N PRO A 131 -8.80 -5.29 22.40
CA PRO A 131 -10.01 -5.91 21.89
C PRO A 131 -10.06 -5.77 20.37
N ARG A 132 -10.40 -6.87 19.69
CA ARG A 132 -10.68 -6.89 18.25
C ARG A 132 -11.79 -5.87 17.99
N GLN A 133 -11.49 -4.75 17.32
CA GLN A 133 -12.56 -3.88 16.82
C GLN A 133 -13.38 -4.73 15.85
N LYS A 134 -14.62 -5.04 16.23
CA LYS A 134 -15.57 -5.77 15.39
C LYS A 134 -15.72 -4.97 14.10
N ALA A 135 -15.49 -5.62 12.96
CA ALA A 135 -15.82 -5.03 11.67
C ALA A 135 -17.29 -4.60 11.73
N THR A 136 -17.56 -3.32 11.58
CA THR A 136 -18.91 -2.78 11.49
C THR A 136 -19.52 -3.37 10.23
N ARG A 137 -20.30 -4.44 10.40
CA ARG A 137 -21.13 -5.01 9.35
C ARG A 137 -22.16 -3.94 9.03
N LYS A 138 -22.06 -3.31 7.86
CA LYS A 138 -23.14 -2.45 7.36
C LYS A 138 -24.35 -3.35 7.12
N GLU A 139 -25.44 -3.01 7.80
CA GLU A 139 -26.80 -3.50 7.55
C GLU A 139 -27.26 -3.12 6.14
#